data_AF-A0A1J5T702-F1
#
_entry.id   AF-A0A1J5T702-F1
#
_cell.length_a   1.000
_cell.length_b   1.000
_cell.length_c   1.000
_cell.angle_alpha   90.00
_cell.angle_beta   90.00
_cell.angle_gamma   90.00
#
_symmetry.space_group_name_H-M   'P 1'
#
loop_
_entity.id
_entity.type
_entity.pdbx_description
1 polymer ?
#
loop_
_entity_poly.entity_id
_entity_poly.type
_entity_poly.pdbx_seq_one_letter_code
_entity_poly.pdbx_strand_id
1 'polypeptide(L)'
;MINKKGQLLLMAGIMMCVTVMVVSISISHSVTLGQKQGENHDLTPMISMVVNHFPTHLNWAIDEANLSSNDTEEFNIEQISSLFIESGDEFESLFVENGYALSLSISNITTFTDDSSSYSIIYSLYLTDGEQEVTLSQTEVVSIS
;
A
#
# COMPACT_ATOMS: atom_id res chain seq x y z
N MET A 1 3.65 -72.03 7.29
CA MET A 1 2.62 -71.42 8.15
C MET A 1 2.83 -69.91 8.10
N ILE A 2 1.96 -69.17 7.43
CA ILE A 2 2.13 -67.72 7.25
C ILE A 2 1.94 -67.03 8.61
N ASN A 3 2.91 -66.21 9.02
CA ASN A 3 2.89 -65.50 10.30
C ASN A 3 1.85 -64.37 10.26
N LYS A 4 0.61 -64.71 10.61
CA LYS A 4 -0.56 -63.81 10.59
C LYS A 4 -0.34 -62.53 11.38
N LYS A 5 0.45 -62.57 12.46
CA LYS A 5 0.78 -61.39 13.28
C LYS A 5 1.68 -60.41 12.53
N GLY A 6 2.66 -60.92 11.78
CA GLY A 6 3.54 -60.10 10.94
C GLY A 6 2.80 -59.43 9.77
N GLN A 7 1.86 -60.13 9.15
CA GLN A 7 1.01 -59.55 8.10
C GLN A 7 0.06 -58.47 8.63
N LEU A 8 -0.51 -58.67 9.83
CA LEU A 8 -1.35 -57.65 10.48
C LEU A 8 -0.54 -56.39 10.83
N LEU A 9 0.68 -56.53 11.34
CA LEU A 9 1.55 -55.40 11.64
C LEU A 9 1.95 -54.63 10.37
N LEU A 10 2.25 -55.35 9.28
CA LEU A 10 2.53 -54.75 7.98
C LEU A 10 1.33 -53.96 7.45
N MET A 11 0.12 -54.52 7.54
CA MET A 11 -1.12 -53.85 7.11
C MET A 11 -1.49 -52.64 7.97
N ALA A 12 -1.20 -52.67 9.28
CA ALA A 12 -1.37 -51.51 10.14
C ALA A 12 -0.37 -50.40 9.78
N GLY A 13 0.89 -50.75 9.54
CA GLY A 13 1.92 -49.80 9.13
C GLY A 13 1.64 -49.15 7.77
N ILE A 14 1.13 -49.94 6.80
CA ILE A 14 0.80 -49.40 5.48
C ILE A 14 -0.43 -48.48 5.52
N MET A 15 -1.47 -48.83 6.30
CA MET A 15 -2.61 -47.93 6.53
C MET A 15 -2.16 -46.63 7.18
N MET A 16 -1.33 -46.71 8.22
CA MET A 16 -0.81 -45.53 8.91
C MET A 16 -0.04 -44.62 7.95
N CYS A 17 0.83 -45.19 7.12
CA CYS A 17 1.63 -44.42 6.15
C CYS A 17 0.74 -43.71 5.10
N VAL A 18 -0.26 -44.42 4.57
CA VAL A 18 -1.23 -43.84 3.62
C VAL A 18 -2.04 -42.72 4.29
N THR A 19 -2.49 -42.90 5.53
CA THR A 19 -3.24 -41.86 6.24
C THR A 19 -2.40 -40.61 6.49
N VAL A 20 -1.15 -40.75 6.90
CA VAL A 20 -0.23 -39.61 7.10
C VAL A 20 0.01 -38.90 5.77
N MET A 21 0.23 -39.63 4.68
CA MET A 21 0.43 -39.05 3.35
C MET A 21 -0.78 -38.23 2.90
N VAL A 22 -2.00 -38.76 3.06
CA VAL A 22 -3.24 -38.08 2.67
C VAL A 22 -3.48 -36.83 3.50
N VAL A 23 -3.24 -36.88 4.81
CA VAL A 23 -3.37 -35.70 5.70
C VAL A 23 -2.35 -34.63 5.31
N SER A 24 -1.10 -35.00 5.06
CA SER A 24 -0.07 -34.06 4.62
C SER A 24 -0.41 -33.41 3.27
N ILE A 25 -0.87 -34.18 2.28
CA ILE A 25 -1.31 -33.64 0.98
C ILE A 25 -2.51 -32.70 1.17
N SER A 26 -3.45 -33.06 2.05
CA SER A 26 -4.63 -32.22 2.32
C SER A 26 -4.24 -30.91 3.01
N ILE A 27 -3.30 -30.94 3.96
CA ILE A 27 -2.78 -29.73 4.61
C ILE A 27 -2.05 -28.86 3.59
N SER A 28 -1.14 -29.42 2.78
CA SER A 28 -0.44 -28.67 1.74
C SER A 28 -1.42 -28.03 0.75
N HIS A 29 -2.38 -28.81 0.25
CA HIS A 29 -3.40 -28.30 -0.68
C HIS A 29 -4.31 -27.25 -0.02
N SER A 30 -4.63 -27.40 1.26
CA SER A 30 -5.42 -26.43 2.02
C SER A 30 -4.66 -25.14 2.30
N VAL A 31 -3.35 -25.19 2.53
CA VAL A 31 -2.50 -24.00 2.70
C VAL A 31 -2.37 -23.26 1.36
N THR A 32 -2.16 -23.99 0.26
CA THR A 32 -2.08 -23.40 -1.08
C THR A 32 -3.42 -22.79 -1.51
N LEU A 33 -4.56 -23.43 -1.20
CA LEU A 33 -5.88 -22.84 -1.42
C LEU A 33 -6.16 -21.65 -0.50
N GLY A 34 -5.67 -21.66 0.74
CA GLY A 34 -5.80 -20.54 1.67
C GLY A 34 -5.05 -19.30 1.21
N GLN A 35 -3.85 -19.48 0.65
CA GLN A 35 -3.12 -18.38 -0.02
C GLN A 35 -3.90 -17.82 -1.22
N LYS A 36 -4.52 -18.70 -2.01
CA LYS A 36 -5.29 -18.30 -3.20
C LYS A 36 -6.72 -17.85 -2.94
N GLN A 37 -7.26 -18.06 -1.75
CA GLN A 37 -8.60 -17.59 -1.37
C GLN A 37 -8.61 -16.14 -0.84
N GLY A 38 -7.42 -15.53 -0.68
CA GLY A 38 -7.25 -14.08 -0.58
C GLY A 38 -6.96 -13.38 -1.91
N GLU A 39 -6.84 -14.12 -3.01
CA GLU A 39 -6.32 -13.67 -4.32
C GLU A 39 -7.34 -12.81 -5.10
N ASN A 40 -7.58 -11.63 -4.55
CA ASN A 40 -7.88 -10.36 -5.20
C ASN A 40 -8.09 -9.37 -4.04
N HIS A 41 -7.00 -8.99 -3.39
CA HIS A 41 -6.99 -7.79 -2.58
C HIS A 41 -7.30 -6.64 -3.54
N ASP A 42 -8.56 -6.25 -3.63
CA ASP A 42 -8.94 -5.12 -4.44
C ASP A 42 -8.31 -3.88 -3.79
N LEU A 43 -7.26 -3.35 -4.42
CA LEU A 43 -6.58 -2.14 -3.98
C LEU A 43 -7.42 -0.89 -4.25
N THR A 44 -8.53 -0.99 -5.00
CA THR A 44 -9.37 0.15 -5.37
C THR A 44 -9.89 0.96 -4.18
N PRO A 45 -10.37 0.37 -3.07
CA PRO A 45 -10.78 1.14 -1.89
C PRO A 45 -9.63 1.89 -1.24
N MET A 46 -8.44 1.27 -1.18
CA MET A 46 -7.22 1.87 -0.63
C MET A 46 -6.73 3.03 -1.49
N ILE A 47 -6.68 2.83 -2.81
CA ILE A 47 -6.35 3.87 -3.79
C ILE A 47 -7.36 5.03 -3.69
N SER A 48 -8.66 4.73 -3.64
CA SER A 48 -9.70 5.74 -3.53
C SER A 48 -9.59 6.53 -2.23
N MET A 49 -9.20 5.88 -1.13
CA MET A 49 -8.95 6.55 0.14
C MET A 49 -7.81 7.56 0.00
N VAL A 50 -6.64 7.15 -0.50
CA VAL A 50 -5.50 8.08 -0.61
C VAL A 50 -5.79 9.18 -1.61
N VAL A 51 -6.33 8.86 -2.79
CA VAL A 51 -6.61 9.86 -3.84
C VAL A 51 -7.61 10.92 -3.38
N ASN A 52 -8.59 10.57 -2.54
CA ASN A 52 -9.59 11.53 -2.07
C ASN A 52 -9.15 12.31 -0.82
N HIS A 53 -8.38 11.68 0.08
CA HIS A 53 -8.07 12.28 1.39
C HIS A 53 -6.71 12.96 1.43
N PHE A 54 -5.72 12.48 0.68
CA PHE A 54 -4.38 13.05 0.67
C PHE A 54 -4.35 14.51 0.18
N PRO A 55 -5.02 14.89 -0.93
CA PRO A 55 -5.06 16.30 -1.36
C PRO A 55 -5.70 17.21 -0.31
N THR A 56 -6.76 16.73 0.34
CA THR A 56 -7.46 17.47 1.40
C THR A 56 -6.55 17.69 2.62
N HIS A 57 -5.78 16.68 3.00
CA HIS A 57 -4.80 16.78 4.09
C HIS A 57 -3.68 17.76 3.77
N LEU A 58 -3.13 17.67 2.56
CA LEU A 58 -2.06 18.55 2.09
C LEU A 58 -2.52 20.02 2.06
N ASN A 59 -3.73 20.29 1.56
CA ASN A 59 -4.29 21.64 1.53
C ASN A 59 -4.47 22.19 2.95
N TRP A 60 -4.97 21.37 3.88
CA TRP A 60 -5.07 21.78 5.29
C TRP A 60 -3.70 22.08 5.92
N ALA A 61 -2.68 21.26 5.66
CA ALA A 61 -1.34 21.46 6.18
C ALA A 61 -0.70 22.75 5.64
N ILE A 62 -0.97 23.08 4.37
CA ILE A 62 -0.52 24.32 3.73
C ILE A 62 -1.24 25.55 4.32
N ASP A 63 -2.55 25.46 4.55
CA ASP A 63 -3.33 26.52 5.19
C ASP A 63 -2.86 26.75 6.64
N GLU A 64 -2.60 25.68 7.40
CA GLU A 64 -2.12 25.74 8.78
C GLU A 64 -0.69 26.33 8.86
N ALA A 65 0.15 26.04 7.87
CA ALA A 65 1.48 26.62 7.76
C ALA A 65 1.46 28.15 7.48
N ASN A 66 0.28 28.71 7.14
CA ASN A 66 0.04 30.13 6.97
C ASN A 66 1.08 30.80 6.04
N LEU A 67 1.39 30.12 4.94
CA LEU A 67 2.33 30.60 3.91
C LEU A 67 1.79 31.89 3.31
N SER A 68 2.63 32.93 3.25
CA SER A 68 2.22 34.22 2.71
C SER A 68 2.62 34.35 1.24
N SER A 69 1.72 34.91 0.43
CA SER A 69 2.03 35.33 -0.94
C SER A 69 3.14 36.41 -1.04
N ASN A 70 3.57 36.99 0.09
CA ASN A 70 4.69 37.94 0.14
C ASN A 70 6.07 37.28 0.24
N ASP A 71 6.12 35.99 0.55
CA ASP A 71 7.37 35.23 0.59
C ASP A 71 7.84 34.88 -0.82
N THR A 72 9.14 34.67 -0.98
CA THR A 72 9.72 34.29 -2.27
C THR A 72 9.17 32.95 -2.76
N GLU A 73 8.91 32.81 -4.07
CA GLU A 73 8.40 31.57 -4.67
C GLU A 73 9.23 30.33 -4.29
N GLU A 74 10.56 30.46 -4.24
CA GLU A 74 11.47 29.38 -3.83
C GLU A 74 11.23 28.90 -2.40
N PHE A 75 10.97 29.83 -1.47
CA PHE A 75 10.64 29.51 -0.08
C PHE A 75 9.29 28.78 0.02
N ASN A 76 8.28 29.25 -0.69
CA ASN A 76 6.96 28.61 -0.70
C ASN A 76 7.02 27.21 -1.30
N ILE A 77 7.80 27.00 -2.37
CA ILE A 77 8.02 25.68 -2.96
C ILE A 77 8.73 24.73 -1.97
N GLU A 78 9.75 25.22 -1.27
CA GLU A 78 10.47 24.42 -0.26
C GLU A 78 9.54 24.03 0.90
N GLN A 79 8.73 24.96 1.40
CA GLN A 79 7.77 24.67 2.47
C GLN A 79 6.68 23.69 2.04
N ILE A 80 6.08 23.90 0.86
CA ILE A 80 5.07 22.97 0.30
C ILE A 80 5.68 21.58 0.11
N SER A 81 6.92 21.50 -0.38
CA SER A 81 7.64 20.23 -0.50
C SER A 81 7.85 19.55 0.85
N SER A 82 8.23 20.31 1.89
CA SER A 82 8.40 19.75 3.24
C SER A 82 7.09 19.22 3.82
N LEU A 83 6.00 19.99 3.68
CA LEU A 83 4.67 19.60 4.17
C LEU A 83 4.11 18.39 3.41
N PHE A 84 4.42 18.27 2.12
CA PHE A 84 4.10 17.08 1.35
C PHE A 84 4.84 15.86 1.88
N ILE A 85 6.14 15.98 2.18
CA ILE A 85 6.92 14.85 2.72
C ILE A 85 6.36 14.44 4.08
N GLU A 86 6.09 15.39 4.98
CA GLU A 86 5.50 15.12 6.29
C GLU A 86 4.13 14.45 6.19
N SER A 87 3.23 15.00 5.38
CA SER A 87 1.92 14.38 5.10
C SER A 87 2.05 13.01 4.43
N GLY A 88 3.04 12.85 3.56
CA GLY A 88 3.35 11.59 2.90
C GLY A 88 3.74 10.52 3.92
N ASP A 89 4.70 10.83 4.79
CA ASP A 89 5.20 9.93 5.83
C ASP A 89 4.09 9.46 6.78
N GLU A 90 3.15 10.34 7.14
CA GLU A 90 2.00 9.97 7.96
C GLU A 90 1.09 8.94 7.26
N PHE A 91 0.77 9.17 5.99
CA PHE A 91 -0.03 8.23 5.20
C PHE A 91 0.73 6.92 4.96
N GLU A 92 2.03 6.98 4.65
CA GLU A 92 2.85 5.79 4.48
C GLU A 92 2.88 4.94 5.76
N SER A 93 3.05 5.57 6.92
CA SER A 93 3.02 4.89 8.22
C SER A 93 1.68 4.19 8.48
N LEU A 94 0.55 4.88 8.23
CA LEU A 94 -0.78 4.29 8.38
C LEU A 94 -1.00 3.08 7.47
N PHE A 95 -0.46 3.10 6.26
CA PHE A 95 -0.57 1.98 5.33
C PHE A 95 0.30 0.80 5.74
N VAL A 96 1.51 1.06 6.23
CA VAL A 96 2.43 0.04 6.76
C VAL A 96 1.83 -0.68 7.96
N GLU A 97 1.16 0.04 8.87
CA GLU A 97 0.44 -0.57 10.00
C GLU A 97 -0.66 -1.55 9.55
N ASN A 98 -1.26 -1.30 8.38
CA ASN A 98 -2.30 -2.12 7.79
C ASN A 98 -1.77 -3.20 6.83
N GLY A 99 -0.44 -3.35 6.70
CA GLY A 99 0.19 -4.36 5.87
C GLY A 99 0.31 -4.01 4.38
N TYR A 100 0.11 -2.74 4.02
CA TYR A 100 0.31 -2.22 2.66
C TYR A 100 1.57 -1.36 2.61
N ALA A 101 2.28 -1.37 1.49
CA ALA A 101 3.35 -0.41 1.23
C ALA A 101 2.82 0.69 0.31
N LEU A 102 2.70 1.90 0.86
CA LEU A 102 2.41 3.12 0.12
C LEU A 102 3.72 3.90 -0.02
N SER A 103 3.93 4.53 -1.17
CA SER A 103 4.99 5.53 -1.35
C SER A 103 4.47 6.71 -2.15
N LEU A 104 4.71 7.92 -1.64
CA LEU A 104 4.33 9.19 -2.24
C LEU A 104 5.59 9.94 -2.66
N SER A 105 5.64 10.40 -3.90
CA SER A 105 6.81 11.14 -4.41
C SER A 105 6.41 12.32 -5.25
N ILE A 106 6.98 13.48 -4.95
CA ILE A 106 6.77 14.71 -5.74
C ILE A 106 7.56 14.60 -7.03
N SER A 107 6.90 14.87 -8.16
CA SER A 107 7.54 14.94 -9.47
C SER A 107 7.90 16.38 -9.85
N ASN A 108 6.99 17.33 -9.63
CA ASN A 108 7.22 18.74 -9.96
C ASN A 108 6.26 19.65 -9.16
N ILE A 109 6.71 20.86 -8.84
CA ILE A 109 5.89 21.93 -8.28
C ILE A 109 6.09 23.15 -9.19
N THR A 110 5.01 23.65 -9.79
CA THR A 110 5.05 24.82 -10.68
C THR A 110 4.07 25.88 -10.23
N THR A 111 4.52 27.13 -10.16
CA THR A 111 3.63 28.29 -9.98
C THR A 111 2.84 28.56 -11.25
N PHE A 112 1.59 29.03 -11.10
CA PHE A 112 0.85 29.54 -12.25
C PHE A 112 1.43 30.89 -12.66
N THR A 113 1.79 31.03 -13.93
CA THR A 113 2.49 32.21 -14.48
C THR A 113 1.75 33.55 -14.31
N ASP A 114 0.45 33.53 -14.02
CA ASP A 114 -0.37 34.73 -13.82
C ASP A 114 -0.75 35.01 -12.35
N ASP A 115 -0.57 34.04 -11.43
CA ASP A 115 -0.95 34.16 -10.01
C ASP A 115 0.14 33.54 -9.11
N SER A 116 0.96 34.38 -8.46
CA SER A 116 2.02 33.94 -7.51
C SER A 116 1.47 33.29 -6.22
N SER A 117 0.16 33.26 -6.07
CA SER A 117 -0.58 32.63 -4.98
C SER A 117 -1.04 31.21 -5.30
N SER A 118 -0.88 30.71 -6.53
CA SER A 118 -1.34 29.35 -6.89
C SER A 118 -0.20 28.46 -7.39
N TYR A 119 -0.14 27.25 -6.85
CA TYR A 119 0.88 26.24 -7.08
C TYR A 119 0.23 24.95 -7.59
N SER A 120 0.77 24.40 -8.68
CA SER A 120 0.38 23.09 -9.21
C SER A 120 1.42 22.06 -8.78
N ILE A 121 0.99 21.07 -8.02
CA ILE A 121 1.81 19.98 -7.48
C ILE A 121 1.51 18.71 -8.29
N ILE A 122 2.54 18.18 -8.96
CA ILE A 122 2.47 16.89 -9.65
C ILE A 122 3.17 15.86 -8.79
N TYR A 123 2.46 14.81 -8.39
CA TYR A 123 3.01 13.75 -7.55
C TYR A 123 2.61 12.36 -8.06
N SER A 124 3.43 11.37 -7.73
CA SER A 124 3.17 9.96 -7.99
C SER A 124 2.88 9.23 -6.71
N LEU A 125 1.87 8.37 -6.76
CA LEU A 125 1.49 7.44 -5.71
C LEU A 125 1.81 6.03 -6.18
N TYR A 126 2.54 5.29 -5.35
CA TYR A 126 2.82 3.87 -5.52
C TYR A 126 2.20 3.09 -4.37
N LEU A 127 1.38 2.09 -4.66
CA LEU A 127 0.75 1.23 -3.65
C LEU A 127 0.99 -0.24 -4.01
N THR A 128 1.39 -1.03 -3.02
CA THR A 128 1.51 -2.48 -3.17
C THR A 128 1.11 -3.24 -1.89
N ASP A 129 0.56 -4.44 -2.08
CA ASP A 129 0.30 -5.43 -1.02
C ASP A 129 1.28 -6.63 -1.08
N GLY A 130 2.27 -6.57 -1.97
CA GLY A 130 3.23 -7.65 -2.24
C GLY A 130 2.82 -8.61 -3.36
N GLU A 131 1.58 -8.58 -3.84
CA GLU A 131 1.10 -9.35 -5.01
C GLU A 131 0.65 -8.44 -6.16
N GLN A 132 0.03 -7.30 -5.85
CA GLN A 132 -0.40 -6.28 -6.80
C GLN A 132 0.35 -4.97 -6.56
N GLU A 133 0.62 -4.26 -7.66
CA GLU A 133 1.30 -2.98 -7.66
C GLU A 133 0.52 -1.99 -8.51
N VAL A 134 0.29 -0.79 -7.98
CA VAL A 134 -0.39 0.29 -8.70
C VAL A 134 0.42 1.57 -8.55
N THR A 135 0.73 2.18 -9.69
CA THR A 135 1.35 3.51 -9.76
C THR A 135 0.38 4.48 -10.43
N LEU A 136 0.11 5.60 -9.78
CA LEU A 136 -0.78 6.65 -10.24
C LEU A 136 -0.06 7.99 -10.23
N SER A 137 -0.21 8.76 -11.30
CA SER A 137 0.23 10.16 -11.34
C SER A 137 -0.97 11.05 -11.12
N GLN A 138 -0.86 11.96 -10.15
CA GLN A 138 -1.89 12.92 -9.79
C GLN A 138 -1.36 14.35 -9.95
N THR A 139 -2.27 15.29 -10.15
CA THR A 139 -1.96 16.72 -10.23
C THR A 139 -2.98 17.45 -9.38
N GLU A 140 -2.49 18.18 -8.39
CA GLU A 140 -3.30 18.97 -7.47
C GLU A 140 -2.93 20.44 -7.59
N VAL A 141 -3.93 21.31 -7.50
CA VAL A 141 -3.75 22.76 -7.51
C VAL A 141 -4.04 23.31 -6.13
N VAL A 142 -3.04 23.93 -5.52
CA VAL A 142 -3.12 24.53 -4.20
C VAL A 142 -2.98 26.04 -4.32
N SER A 143 -3.79 26.79 -3.57
CA SER A 143 -3.69 28.24 -3.49
C SER A 143 -3.30 28.63 -2.07
N ILE A 144 -2.27 29.47 -1.94
CA ILE A 144 -1.88 30.11 -0.68
C ILE A 144 -2.55 31.48 -0.57
N SER A 145 -2.83 31.92 0.66
CA SER A 145 -3.55 33.17 0.94
C SER A 145 -2.63 34.38 1.18
#